data_AF-A0A1F7RBZ1-F1
#
_entry.id   AF-A0A1F7RBZ1-F1
#
_cell.length_a   1.000
_cell.length_b   1.000
_cell.length_c   1.000
_cell.angle_alpha   90.00
_cell.angle_beta   90.00
_cell.angle_gamma   90.00
#
_symmetry.space_group_name_H-M   'P 1'
#
loop_
_entity.id
_entity.type
_entity.pdbx_description
1 polymer ?
#
loop_
_entity_poly.entity_id
_entity_poly.type
_entity_poly.pdbx_seq_one_letter_code
_entity_poly.pdbx_strand_id
1 'polypeptide(L)'
;MVNAKSKRKLLTLVFLYFGLICFFFVTDPYKLPVSLLFVTFVWLFLCLFLTFLYLINHLAKKTLLSSRLKRYEFALMAAALPVLLLLLKSVDQLTIKDGLLLLSVYLLTVFYVSKLNINKDV
;
A
#
# COMPACT_ATOMS: atom_id res chain seq x y z
N MET A 1 25.39 -3.82 9.44
CA MET A 1 25.88 -3.61 8.06
C MET A 1 24.69 -3.51 7.10
N VAL A 2 24.40 -2.31 6.58
CA VAL A 2 23.29 -2.11 5.63
C VAL A 2 23.70 -2.67 4.26
N ASN A 3 23.04 -3.75 3.84
CA ASN A 3 23.29 -4.46 2.60
C ASN A 3 23.13 -3.51 1.38
N ALA A 4 24.02 -3.55 0.38
CA ALA A 4 24.02 -2.61 -0.76
C ALA A 4 22.68 -2.63 -1.55
N LYS A 5 22.01 -3.79 -1.56
CA LYS A 5 20.64 -3.93 -2.12
C LYS A 5 19.58 -3.17 -1.31
N SER A 6 19.75 -3.05 0.01
CA SER A 6 18.86 -2.28 0.88
C SER A 6 19.02 -0.78 0.66
N LYS A 7 20.26 -0.30 0.45
CA LYS A 7 20.53 1.11 0.14
C LYS A 7 19.87 1.56 -1.16
N ARG A 8 19.96 0.73 -2.23
CA ARG A 8 19.28 1.04 -3.51
C ARG A 8 17.77 1.14 -3.35
N LYS A 9 17.13 0.20 -2.63
CA LYS A 9 15.70 0.24 -2.36
C LYS A 9 15.28 1.49 -1.59
N LEU A 10 16.05 1.86 -0.57
CA LEU A 10 15.79 3.06 0.23
C LEU A 10 15.93 4.33 -0.61
N LEU A 11 16.94 4.39 -1.49
CA LEU A 11 17.13 5.51 -2.41
C LEU A 11 15.99 5.63 -3.43
N THR A 12 15.53 4.50 -3.98
CA THR A 12 14.34 4.47 -4.85
C THR A 12 13.10 4.96 -4.11
N LEU A 13 12.93 4.59 -2.84
CA LEU A 13 11.81 5.02 -2.01
C LEU A 13 11.84 6.54 -1.79
N VAL A 14 13.00 7.06 -1.39
CA VAL A 14 13.23 8.51 -1.20
C VAL A 14 12.94 9.27 -2.49
N PHE A 15 13.42 8.77 -3.63
CA PHE A 15 13.15 9.39 -4.93
C PHE A 15 11.66 9.39 -5.29
N LEU A 16 10.95 8.27 -5.04
CA LEU A 16 9.50 8.18 -5.30
C LEU A 16 8.70 9.18 -4.44
N TYR A 17 9.01 9.25 -3.14
CA TYR A 17 8.35 10.20 -2.23
C TYR A 17 8.68 11.64 -2.56
N PHE A 18 9.94 11.93 -2.91
CA PHE A 18 10.34 13.26 -3.32
C PHE A 18 9.59 13.71 -4.58
N GLY A 19 9.51 12.85 -5.60
CA GLY A 19 8.73 13.13 -6.81
C GLY A 19 7.25 13.38 -6.52
N LEU A 20 6.64 12.58 -5.65
CA LEU A 20 5.24 12.73 -5.25
C LEU A 20 4.98 14.02 -4.46
N ILE A 21 5.89 14.41 -3.56
CA ILE A 21 5.82 15.67 -2.81
C ILE A 21 5.98 16.86 -3.77
N CYS A 22 6.99 16.85 -4.63
CA CYS A 22 7.18 17.89 -5.64
C CYS A 22 5.94 18.03 -6.54
N PHE A 23 5.34 16.92 -6.95
CA PHE A 23 4.09 16.94 -7.71
C PHE A 23 2.95 17.63 -6.94
N PHE A 24 2.77 17.33 -5.65
CA PHE A 24 1.75 18.01 -4.84
C PHE A 24 2.02 19.50 -4.62
N PHE A 25 3.28 19.92 -4.55
CA PHE A 25 3.63 21.34 -4.41
C PHE A 25 3.41 22.15 -5.70
N VAL A 26 3.60 21.51 -6.86
CA VAL A 26 3.48 22.18 -8.16
C VAL A 26 2.03 22.21 -8.65
N THR A 27 1.18 21.31 -8.17
CA THR A 27 -0.13 21.06 -8.78
C THR A 27 -1.30 21.45 -7.87
N ASP A 28 -2.17 22.32 -8.37
CA ASP A 28 -3.37 22.78 -7.68
C ASP A 28 -4.44 21.66 -7.62
N PRO A 29 -4.77 21.12 -6.44
CA PRO A 29 -5.62 19.93 -6.29
C PRO A 29 -7.05 20.11 -6.83
N TYR A 30 -7.54 21.35 -6.92
CA TYR A 30 -8.92 21.65 -7.34
C TYR A 30 -9.07 21.86 -8.86
N LYS A 31 -7.97 21.99 -9.61
CA LYS A 31 -7.99 22.21 -11.07
C LYS A 31 -7.48 20.99 -11.85
N LEU A 32 -7.18 19.90 -11.14
CA LEU A 32 -6.57 18.70 -11.68
C LEU A 32 -7.60 17.85 -12.43
N PRO A 33 -7.34 17.45 -13.68
CA PRO A 33 -8.22 16.50 -14.37
C PRO A 33 -8.21 15.15 -13.64
N VAL A 34 -9.36 14.47 -13.67
CA VAL A 34 -9.60 13.19 -12.96
C VAL A 34 -8.53 12.15 -13.30
N SER A 35 -8.03 12.12 -14.55
CA SER A 35 -6.97 11.22 -14.99
C SER A 35 -5.66 11.41 -14.22
N LEU A 36 -5.27 12.64 -13.91
CA LEU A 36 -4.06 12.94 -13.16
C LEU A 36 -4.23 12.61 -11.67
N LEU A 37 -5.43 12.85 -11.12
CA LEU A 37 -5.80 12.43 -9.77
C LEU A 37 -5.64 10.92 -9.59
N PHE A 38 -6.11 10.13 -10.57
CA PHE A 38 -5.93 8.67 -10.57
C PHE A 38 -4.44 8.28 -10.59
N VAL A 39 -3.63 8.93 -11.43
CA VAL A 39 -2.17 8.70 -11.46
C VAL A 39 -1.53 9.00 -10.11
N THR A 40 -1.93 10.08 -9.44
CA THR A 40 -1.43 10.42 -8.10
C THR A 40 -1.76 9.33 -7.08
N PHE A 41 -2.97 8.76 -7.11
CA PHE A 41 -3.35 7.66 -6.23
C PHE A 41 -2.59 6.36 -6.53
N VAL A 42 -2.37 6.02 -7.80
CA VAL A 42 -1.55 4.86 -8.19
C VAL A 42 -0.10 5.06 -7.73
N TRP A 43 0.44 6.27 -7.85
CA TRP A 43 1.77 6.60 -7.35
C TRP A 43 1.84 6.50 -5.82
N LEU A 44 0.85 7.04 -5.11
CA LEU A 44 0.74 6.90 -3.65
C LEU A 44 0.69 5.42 -3.23
N PHE A 45 -0.08 4.60 -3.96
CA PHE A 45 -0.15 3.17 -3.74
C PHE A 45 1.21 2.50 -3.92
N LEU A 46 1.95 2.81 -4.97
CA LEU A 46 3.30 2.27 -5.18
C LEU A 46 4.27 2.68 -4.06
N CYS A 47 4.22 3.93 -3.63
CA CYS A 47 4.99 4.41 -2.48
C CYS A 47 4.68 3.58 -1.23
N LEU A 48 3.41 3.48 -0.85
CA LEU A 48 2.96 2.74 0.33
C LEU A 48 3.27 1.24 0.24
N PHE A 49 3.05 0.64 -0.93
CA PHE A 49 3.34 -0.76 -1.20
C PHE A 49 4.83 -1.07 -0.99
N LEU A 50 5.72 -0.27 -1.59
CA LEU A 50 7.16 -0.45 -1.41
C LEU A 50 7.60 -0.20 0.04
N THR A 51 6.98 0.77 0.73
CA THR A 51 7.23 1.05 2.14
C THR A 51 6.85 -0.15 3.02
N PHE A 52 5.63 -0.68 2.88
CA PHE A 52 5.20 -1.86 3.63
C PHE A 52 6.02 -3.10 3.27
N LEU A 53 6.37 -3.30 1.99
CA LEU A 53 7.23 -4.41 1.57
C LEU A 53 8.63 -4.29 2.20
N TYR A 54 9.19 -3.09 2.28
CA TYR A 54 10.46 -2.84 2.95
C TYR A 54 10.35 -3.08 4.46
N LEU A 55 9.29 -2.56 5.08
CA LEU A 55 9.01 -2.68 6.51
C LEU A 55 8.82 -4.16 6.92
N ILE A 56 8.02 -4.92 6.17
CA ILE A 56 7.84 -6.37 6.38
C ILE A 56 9.18 -7.10 6.20
N ASN A 57 9.97 -6.78 5.18
CA ASN A 57 11.27 -7.43 5.01
C ASN A 57 12.30 -7.09 6.10
N HIS A 58 12.18 -5.92 6.73
CA HIS A 58 13.06 -5.48 7.81
C HIS A 58 12.60 -5.97 9.20
N LEU A 59 11.29 -5.95 9.47
CA LEU A 59 10.71 -6.31 10.77
C LEU A 59 10.34 -7.80 10.88
N ALA A 60 9.94 -8.45 9.77
CA ALA A 60 9.62 -9.87 9.83
C ALA A 60 10.91 -10.66 10.02
N LYS A 61 11.12 -11.14 11.25
CA LYS A 61 12.04 -12.26 11.52
C LYS A 61 11.68 -13.37 10.53
N LYS A 62 12.70 -14.03 9.97
CA LYS A 62 12.60 -15.01 8.86
C LYS A 62 11.49 -16.07 9.01
N THR A 63 10.98 -16.29 10.22
CA THR A 63 10.03 -17.32 10.62
C THR A 63 8.55 -16.99 10.38
N LEU A 64 8.11 -15.73 10.49
CA LEU A 64 6.66 -15.41 10.55
C LEU A 64 6.00 -15.27 9.16
N LEU A 65 6.74 -14.80 8.16
CA LEU A 65 6.36 -14.81 6.74
C LEU A 65 7.46 -15.51 5.93
N SER A 66 7.47 -16.83 5.96
CA SER A 66 8.47 -17.65 5.25
C SER A 66 8.36 -17.52 3.72
N SER A 67 7.13 -17.51 3.19
CA SER A 67 6.91 -17.41 1.75
C SER A 67 7.01 -15.97 1.25
N ARG A 68 7.77 -15.75 0.17
CA ARG A 68 7.87 -14.45 -0.51
C ARG A 68 6.48 -13.97 -0.94
N LEU A 69 5.64 -14.84 -1.50
CA LEU A 69 4.28 -14.52 -1.95
C LEU A 69 3.43 -13.89 -0.85
N LYS A 70 3.44 -14.47 0.36
CA LYS A 70 2.69 -13.93 1.50
C LYS A 70 3.14 -12.50 1.85
N ARG A 71 4.44 -12.18 1.72
CA ARG A 71 4.94 -10.83 1.99
C ARG A 71 4.40 -9.80 0.99
N TYR A 72 4.29 -10.20 -0.28
CA TYR A 72 3.70 -9.35 -1.32
C TYR A 72 2.20 -9.15 -1.10
N GLU A 73 1.46 -10.23 -0.80
CA GLU A 73 0.02 -10.16 -0.51
C GLU A 73 -0.27 -9.24 0.69
N PHE A 74 0.45 -9.41 1.80
CA PHE A 74 0.29 -8.55 2.98
C PHE A 74 0.67 -7.08 2.71
N ALA A 75 1.77 -6.83 1.99
CA ALA A 75 2.16 -5.47 1.61
C ALA A 75 1.11 -4.81 0.69
N LEU A 76 0.53 -5.59 -0.23
CA LEU A 76 -0.51 -5.14 -1.13
C LEU A 76 -1.78 -4.78 -0.37
N MET A 77 -2.24 -5.66 0.53
CA MET A 77 -3.41 -5.38 1.38
C MET A 77 -3.18 -4.15 2.26
N ALA A 78 -2.02 -4.06 2.91
CA ALA A 78 -1.67 -2.94 3.78
C ALA A 78 -1.60 -1.59 3.04
N ALA A 79 -1.15 -1.59 1.78
CA ALA A 79 -1.12 -0.39 0.95
C ALA A 79 -2.47 -0.04 0.33
N ALA A 80 -3.25 -1.05 -0.05
CA ALA A 80 -4.54 -0.87 -0.72
C ALA A 80 -5.55 -0.17 0.18
N LEU A 81 -5.67 -0.58 1.45
CA LEU A 81 -6.65 -0.02 2.39
C LEU A 81 -6.55 1.51 2.56
N PRO A 82 -5.40 2.10 2.93
CA PRO A 82 -5.30 3.55 3.09
C PRO A 82 -5.50 4.30 1.77
N VAL A 83 -5.07 3.74 0.63
CA VAL A 83 -5.28 4.36 -0.70
C VAL A 83 -6.75 4.36 -1.07
N LEU A 84 -7.46 3.25 -0.88
CA LEU A 84 -8.90 3.15 -1.13
C LEU A 84 -9.68 4.14 -0.25
N LEU A 85 -9.35 4.21 1.05
CA LEU A 85 -10.01 5.17 1.96
C LEU A 85 -9.79 6.63 1.52
N LEU A 86 -8.56 6.97 1.11
CA LEU A 86 -8.25 8.31 0.60
C LEU A 86 -8.95 8.61 -0.73
N LEU A 87 -9.03 7.62 -1.62
CA LEU A 87 -9.70 7.75 -2.91
C LEU A 87 -11.20 7.99 -2.70
N LEU A 88 -11.87 7.18 -1.87
CA LEU A 88 -13.30 7.38 -1.58
C LEU A 88 -13.56 8.75 -0.93
N LYS A 89 -12.67 9.19 -0.03
CA LYS A 89 -12.76 10.52 0.58
C LYS A 89 -12.62 11.63 -0.45
N SER A 90 -11.72 11.47 -1.43
CA SER A 90 -11.48 12.47 -2.47
C SER A 90 -12.67 12.71 -3.40
N VAL A 91 -13.62 11.78 -3.47
CA VAL A 91 -14.84 11.90 -4.29
C VAL A 91 -16.02 12.40 -3.43
N ASP A 92 -15.79 12.75 -2.16
CA ASP A 92 -16.83 13.05 -1.14
C ASP A 92 -17.90 11.94 -1.00
N GLN A 93 -17.63 10.75 -1.55
CA GLN A 93 -18.49 9.57 -1.48
C GLN A 93 -18.28 8.76 -0.21
N LEU A 94 -17.29 9.12 0.62
CA LEU A 94 -17.01 8.40 1.85
C LEU A 94 -18.03 8.79 2.94
N THR A 95 -19.14 8.07 3.02
CA THR A 95 -19.95 8.10 4.23
C THR A 95 -19.30 7.22 5.32
N ILE A 96 -19.54 7.54 6.60
CA ILE A 96 -19.06 6.74 7.73
C ILE A 96 -19.49 5.27 7.60
N LYS A 97 -20.68 5.04 7.02
CA LYS A 97 -21.23 3.71 6.78
C LYS A 97 -20.41 2.95 5.74
N ASP A 98 -20.05 3.60 4.62
CA ASP A 98 -19.23 2.99 3.57
C ASP A 98 -17.83 2.65 4.06
N GLY A 99 -17.22 3.54 4.85
CA GLY A 99 -15.93 3.29 5.49
C GLY A 99 -15.95 2.07 6.42
N LEU A 100 -17.02 1.92 7.22
CA LEU A 100 -17.18 0.77 8.12
C LEU A 100 -17.37 -0.53 7.34
N LEU A 101 -18.19 -0.51 6.28
CA LEU A 101 -18.47 -1.66 5.43
C LEU A 101 -17.18 -2.13 4.72
N LEU A 102 -16.42 -1.19 4.17
CA LEU A 102 -15.14 -1.46 3.50
C LEU A 102 -14.11 -2.04 4.48
N LEU A 103 -14.06 -1.53 5.71
CA LEU A 103 -13.20 -2.06 6.77
C LEU A 103 -13.61 -3.49 7.19
N SER A 104 -14.91 -3.77 7.33
CA SER A 104 -15.41 -5.12 7.62
C SER A 104 -15.07 -6.11 6.50
N VAL A 105 -15.29 -5.73 5.24
CA VAL A 105 -14.93 -6.56 4.07
C VAL A 105 -13.42 -6.78 4.00
N TYR A 106 -12.63 -5.75 4.27
CA TYR A 106 -11.18 -5.88 4.32
C TYR A 106 -10.73 -6.86 5.41
N LEU A 107 -11.26 -6.75 6.63
CA LEU A 107 -10.94 -7.68 7.72
C LEU A 107 -11.30 -9.12 7.36
N LEU A 108 -12.46 -9.35 6.76
CA LEU A 108 -12.85 -10.67 6.24
C LEU A 108 -11.87 -11.15 5.16
N THR A 109 -11.50 -10.29 4.22
CA THR A 109 -10.57 -10.64 3.14
C THR A 109 -9.20 -11.03 3.70
N VAL A 110 -8.66 -10.24 4.64
CA VAL A 110 -7.38 -10.55 5.32
C VAL A 110 -7.49 -11.85 6.12
N PHE A 111 -8.60 -12.06 6.83
CA PHE A 111 -8.84 -13.29 7.57
C PHE A 111 -8.89 -14.52 6.65
N TYR A 112 -9.60 -14.44 5.53
CA TYR A 112 -9.68 -15.52 4.55
C TYR A 112 -8.34 -15.78 3.86
N VAL A 113 -7.62 -14.75 3.41
CA VAL A 113 -6.29 -14.91 2.81
C VAL A 113 -5.30 -15.52 3.80
N SER A 114 -5.40 -15.16 5.09
CA SER A 114 -4.60 -15.78 6.16
C SER A 114 -4.98 -17.25 6.38
N LYS A 115 -6.29 -17.56 6.40
CA LYS A 115 -6.82 -18.90 6.70
C LYS A 115 -6.72 -19.90 5.55
N LEU A 116 -6.85 -19.46 4.29
CA LEU A 116 -6.70 -20.29 3.08
C LEU A 116 -5.30 -20.89 2.93
N ASN A 117 -4.34 -20.48 3.77
CA ASN A 117 -2.96 -20.95 3.77
C ASN A 117 -2.68 -22.14 4.70
N ILE A 118 -3.70 -22.73 5.33
CA ILE A 118 -3.56 -23.98 6.10
C ILE A 118 -3.60 -25.23 5.20
N ASN A 119 -4.00 -25.12 3.92
CA ASN A 119 -4.20 -26.28 3.05
C ASN A 119 -3.34 -26.25 1.77
N LYS A 120 -2.03 -26.02 1.92
CA LYS A 120 -1.03 -26.24 0.85
C LYS A 120 -0.04 -27.34 1.22
N ASP A 121 -0.53 -28.38 1.88
CA ASP A 121 0.13 -29.67 2.04
C ASP A 121 -0.67 -30.74 1.26
N VAL A 122 -0.70 -30.61 -0.07
CA VAL A 122 -0.90 -31.72 -1.03
C VAL A 122 -0.03 -31.43 -2.24
#